data_AF-A0A1U7SPQ3-F1
#
_entry.id   AF-A0A1U7SPQ3-F1
#
_cell.length_a   1.000
_cell.length_b   1.000
_cell.length_c   1.000
_cell.angle_alpha   90.00
_cell.angle_beta   90.00
_cell.angle_gamma   90.00
#
_symmetry.space_group_name_H-M   'P 1'
#
loop_
_entity.id
_entity.type
_entity.pdbx_description
1 polymer ?
#
loop_
_entity_poly.entity_id
_entity_poly.type
_entity_poly.pdbx_seq_one_letter_code
_entity_poly.pdbx_strand_id
1 'polypeptide(L)'
;MAGDLMLLAAISLLSACQQSYFAWLVGKSRKKHKIMPPAVTGPPEFERTFRAQQNCVEYYPVFLVDLWIAGWFFNQEVAALLGLAYMFARHKYFHGYAESVKGRLTGFYWSLVVLIVLLALGTAGIANSFLDEYLDFSVAKKLRKLL
;
A
#
# COMPACT_ATOMS: atom_id res chain seq x y z
N MET A 1 13.59 3.74 20.21
CA MET A 1 14.20 4.41 19.04
C MET A 1 14.14 3.52 17.79
N ALA A 2 14.82 2.36 17.72
CA ALA A 2 14.69 1.46 16.54
C ALA A 2 13.53 0.44 16.66
N GLY A 3 13.21 -0.04 17.88
CA GLY A 3 12.11 -0.98 18.10
C GLY A 3 10.72 -0.40 17.79
N ASP A 4 10.55 0.91 17.97
CA ASP A 4 9.27 1.61 17.81
C ASP A 4 8.87 1.82 16.34
N LEU A 5 9.77 1.50 15.39
CA LEU A 5 9.57 1.65 13.94
C LEU A 5 9.85 0.36 13.16
N MET A 6 10.21 -0.71 13.87
CA MET A 6 10.66 -1.97 13.27
C MET A 6 9.60 -2.57 12.36
N LEU A 7 8.32 -2.51 12.75
CA LEU A 7 7.24 -3.11 11.96
C LEU A 7 7.02 -2.32 10.66
N LEU A 8 7.00 -0.98 10.72
CA LEU A 8 6.83 -0.15 9.53
C LEU A 8 8.00 -0.33 8.55
N ALA A 9 9.23 -0.42 9.07
CA ALA A 9 10.41 -0.69 8.26
C ALA A 9 10.35 -2.07 7.60
N ALA A 10 9.94 -3.12 8.34
CA ALA A 10 9.76 -4.47 7.81
C ALA A 10 8.71 -4.50 6.69
N ILE A 11 7.54 -3.87 6.88
CA ILE A 11 6.50 -3.79 5.85
C ILE A 11 6.98 -2.99 4.62
N SER A 12 7.71 -1.91 4.84
CA SER A 12 8.30 -1.12 3.74
C SER A 12 9.27 -1.95 2.90
N LEU A 13 10.14 -2.74 3.54
CA LEU A 13 11.07 -3.62 2.83
C LEU A 13 10.35 -4.76 2.10
N LEU A 14 9.40 -5.42 2.76
CA LEU A 14 8.61 -6.50 2.16
C LEU A 14 7.81 -6.00 0.95
N SER A 15 7.21 -4.82 1.03
CA SER A 15 6.45 -4.23 -0.08
C SER A 15 7.36 -3.77 -1.22
N ALA A 16 8.57 -3.29 -0.94
CA ALA A 16 9.58 -3.03 -1.98
C ALA A 16 10.00 -4.32 -2.72
N CYS A 17 10.19 -5.42 -2.00
CA CYS A 17 10.42 -6.74 -2.60
C CYS A 17 9.24 -7.17 -3.49
N GLN A 18 8.00 -6.92 -3.08
CA GLN A 18 6.81 -7.21 -3.88
C GLN A 18 6.77 -6.39 -5.18
N GLN A 19 7.09 -5.09 -5.14
CA GLN A 19 7.16 -4.26 -6.35
C GLN A 19 8.25 -4.74 -7.30
N SER A 20 9.40 -5.15 -6.75
CA SER A 20 10.51 -5.71 -7.52
C SER A 20 10.11 -7.03 -8.19
N TYR A 21 9.35 -7.88 -7.48
CA TYR A 21 8.77 -9.10 -8.03
C TYR A 21 7.79 -8.83 -9.19
N PHE A 22 6.90 -7.85 -9.05
CA PHE A 22 5.99 -7.46 -10.15
C PHE A 22 6.76 -6.92 -11.37
N ALA A 23 7.80 -6.11 -11.16
CA ALA A 23 8.66 -5.64 -12.24
C ALA A 23 9.37 -6.81 -12.96
N TRP A 24 9.84 -7.79 -12.20
CA TRP A 24 10.42 -9.01 -12.77
C TRP A 24 9.41 -9.82 -13.59
N LEU A 25 8.15 -9.93 -13.16
CA LEU A 25 7.09 -10.58 -13.94
C LEU A 25 6.78 -9.84 -15.25
N VAL A 26 6.83 -8.51 -15.26
CA VAL A 26 6.76 -7.73 -16.51
C VAL A 26 7.95 -8.08 -17.41
N GLY A 27 9.16 -8.16 -16.86
CA GLY A 27 10.35 -8.59 -17.60
C GLY A 27 10.21 -9.98 -18.23
N LYS A 28 9.63 -10.94 -17.50
CA LYS A 28 9.27 -12.26 -18.04
C LYS A 28 8.24 -12.16 -19.15
N SER A 29 7.19 -11.36 -18.97
CA SER A 29 6.14 -11.18 -19.98
C SER A 29 6.67 -10.53 -21.26
N ARG A 30 7.59 -9.56 -21.15
CA ARG A 30 8.32 -8.98 -22.29
C ARG A 30 9.07 -10.05 -23.08
N LYS A 31 9.83 -10.91 -22.40
CA LYS A 31 10.56 -12.02 -23.04
C LYS A 31 9.61 -12.99 -23.74
N LYS A 32 8.53 -13.41 -23.06
CA LYS A 32 7.51 -14.33 -23.60
C LYS A 32 6.88 -13.79 -24.90
N HIS A 33 6.54 -12.50 -24.93
CA HIS A 33 5.84 -11.88 -26.05
C HIS A 33 6.76 -11.13 -27.01
N LYS A 34 8.09 -11.24 -26.83
CA LYS A 34 9.12 -10.58 -27.66
C LYS A 34 8.94 -9.05 -27.76
N ILE A 35 8.50 -8.40 -26.68
CA ILE A 35 8.28 -6.95 -26.62
C ILE A 35 9.55 -6.23 -26.20
N MET A 36 10.27 -5.67 -27.17
CA MET A 36 11.48 -4.90 -26.95
C MET A 36 11.16 -3.50 -26.41
N PRO A 37 11.85 -3.01 -25.35
CA PRO A 37 11.79 -1.61 -24.96
C PRO A 37 12.17 -0.69 -26.14
N PRO A 38 11.55 0.50 -26.29
CA PRO A 38 10.64 1.16 -25.36
C PRO A 38 9.16 0.76 -25.52
N ALA A 39 8.83 -0.25 -26.32
CA ALA A 39 7.44 -0.62 -26.58
C ALA A 39 6.72 -1.04 -25.29
N VAL A 40 5.48 -0.57 -25.15
CA VAL A 40 4.57 -0.87 -24.02
C VAL A 40 3.22 -1.41 -24.48
N THR A 41 3.06 -1.62 -25.78
CA THR A 41 1.87 -2.23 -26.42
C THR A 41 2.23 -3.60 -26.99
N GLY A 42 1.24 -4.47 -27.10
CA GLY A 42 1.43 -5.84 -27.56
C GLY A 42 0.20 -6.72 -27.35
N PRO A 43 0.35 -8.04 -27.23
CA PRO A 43 -0.76 -8.93 -26.95
C PRO A 43 -1.47 -8.56 -25.64
N PRO A 44 -2.81 -8.73 -25.54
CA PRO A 44 -3.57 -8.32 -24.36
C PRO A 44 -3.05 -8.85 -23.02
N GLU A 45 -2.46 -10.05 -23.00
CA GLU A 45 -1.84 -10.63 -21.79
C GLU A 45 -0.63 -9.80 -21.30
N PHE A 46 0.23 -9.37 -22.22
CA PHE A 46 1.37 -8.51 -21.91
C PHE A 46 0.89 -7.14 -21.41
N GLU A 47 -0.05 -6.52 -22.11
CA GLU A 47 -0.55 -5.19 -21.75
C GLU A 47 -1.20 -5.21 -20.36
N ARG A 48 -2.01 -6.23 -20.04
CA ARG A 48 -2.58 -6.38 -18.70
C ARG A 48 -1.50 -6.54 -17.62
N THR A 49 -0.50 -7.38 -17.85
CA THR A 49 0.62 -7.57 -16.90
C THR A 49 1.39 -6.26 -16.68
N PHE A 50 1.69 -5.53 -17.76
CA PHE A 50 2.38 -4.25 -17.72
C PHE A 50 1.55 -3.19 -16.96
N ARG A 51 0.25 -3.07 -17.28
CA ARG A 51 -0.66 -2.12 -16.62
C ARG A 51 -0.92 -2.46 -15.16
N ALA A 52 -0.95 -3.75 -14.80
CA ALA A 52 -1.05 -4.18 -13.41
C ALA A 52 0.16 -3.70 -12.60
N GLN A 53 1.38 -3.90 -13.12
CA GLN A 53 2.61 -3.42 -12.48
C GLN A 53 2.65 -1.90 -12.37
N GLN A 54 2.33 -1.20 -13.45
CA GLN A 54 2.34 0.27 -13.47
C GLN A 54 1.38 0.86 -12.44
N ASN A 55 0.15 0.32 -12.34
CA ASN A 55 -0.80 0.78 -11.32
C ASN A 55 -0.31 0.50 -9.89
N CYS A 56 0.32 -0.66 -9.65
CA CYS A 56 0.93 -0.94 -8.35
C CYS A 56 2.02 0.08 -7.99
N VAL A 57 2.79 0.57 -8.97
CA VAL A 57 3.80 1.63 -8.77
C VAL A 57 3.15 2.98 -8.52
N GLU A 58 2.13 3.37 -9.27
CA GLU A 58 1.43 4.65 -9.12
C GLU A 58 0.84 4.85 -7.71
N TYR A 59 0.33 3.78 -7.09
CA TYR A 59 -0.20 3.82 -5.73
C TYR A 59 0.83 3.55 -4.63
N TYR A 60 2.05 3.14 -4.97
CA TYR A 60 3.06 2.81 -3.97
C TYR A 60 3.47 4.01 -3.10
N PRO A 61 3.66 5.23 -3.65
CA PRO A 61 3.92 6.41 -2.83
C PRO A 61 2.79 6.72 -1.86
N VAL A 62 1.53 6.62 -2.31
CA VAL A 62 0.34 6.83 -1.46
C VAL A 62 0.36 5.86 -0.29
N PHE A 63 0.56 4.57 -0.59
CA PHE A 63 0.67 3.54 0.44
C PHE A 63 1.78 3.81 1.45
N LEU A 64 2.98 4.18 1.00
CA LEU A 64 4.09 4.44 1.91
C LEU A 64 3.80 5.65 2.80
N VAL A 65 3.28 6.74 2.25
CA VAL A 65 2.92 7.92 3.04
C VAL A 65 1.86 7.56 4.09
N ASP A 66 0.78 6.91 3.69
CA ASP A 66 -0.31 6.55 4.60
C ASP A 66 0.15 5.56 5.68
N LEU A 67 0.96 4.55 5.32
CA LEU A 67 1.53 3.58 6.26
C LEU A 67 2.38 4.27 7.34
N TRP A 68 3.29 5.14 6.93
CA TRP A 68 4.20 5.81 7.84
C TRP A 68 3.49 6.82 8.73
N ILE A 69 2.57 7.61 8.17
CA ILE A 69 1.80 8.58 8.94
C ILE A 69 0.87 7.87 9.94
N ALA A 70 0.15 6.84 9.52
CA ALA A 70 -0.69 6.06 10.44
C ALA A 70 0.13 5.35 11.52
N GLY A 71 1.27 4.77 11.16
CA GLY A 71 2.13 4.07 12.11
C GLY A 71 2.76 5.01 13.14
N TRP A 72 3.18 6.19 12.71
CA TRP A 72 3.85 7.17 13.57
C TRP A 72 2.88 7.93 14.49
N PHE A 73 1.76 8.40 13.94
CA PHE A 73 0.85 9.30 14.66
C PHE A 73 -0.33 8.57 15.33
N PHE A 74 -0.64 7.34 14.94
CA PHE A 74 -1.77 6.60 15.49
C PHE A 74 -1.35 5.34 16.24
N ASN A 75 -0.93 4.30 15.53
CA ASN A 75 -0.48 3.04 16.13
C ASN A 75 0.32 2.21 15.14
N GLN A 76 1.54 1.83 15.51
CA GLN A 76 2.44 1.08 14.65
C GLN A 76 1.89 -0.31 14.28
N GLU A 77 1.37 -1.08 15.24
CA GLU A 77 0.95 -2.46 15.06
C GLU A 77 -0.23 -2.55 14.09
N VAL A 78 -1.23 -1.68 14.26
CA VAL A 78 -2.40 -1.57 13.39
C VAL A 78 -1.99 -1.18 11.98
N ALA A 79 -1.12 -0.17 11.84
CA ALA A 79 -0.63 0.25 10.53
C ALA A 79 0.14 -0.88 9.82
N ALA A 80 0.95 -1.64 10.55
CA ALA A 80 1.68 -2.79 9.99
C ALA A 80 0.75 -3.92 9.53
N LEU A 81 -0.28 -4.26 10.32
CA LEU A 81 -1.29 -5.26 9.93
C LEU A 81 -2.06 -4.84 8.68
N LEU A 82 -2.47 -3.57 8.62
CA LEU A 82 -3.08 -2.99 7.42
C LEU A 82 -2.10 -3.00 6.24
N GLY A 83 -0.81 -2.75 6.47
CA GLY A 83 0.23 -2.86 5.45
C GLY A 83 0.33 -4.26 4.84
N LEU A 84 0.28 -5.32 5.66
CA LEU A 84 0.21 -6.70 5.17
C LEU A 84 -1.07 -6.96 4.37
N ALA A 85 -2.22 -6.46 4.84
CA ALA A 85 -3.49 -6.59 4.12
C ALA A 85 -3.45 -5.89 2.76
N TYR A 86 -2.84 -4.69 2.68
CA TYR A 86 -2.62 -3.97 1.43
C TYR A 86 -1.76 -4.77 0.46
N MET A 87 -0.64 -5.31 0.93
CA MET A 87 0.26 -6.14 0.11
C MET A 87 -0.45 -7.38 -0.43
N PHE A 88 -1.26 -8.05 0.40
CA PHE A 88 -2.06 -9.19 -0.04
C PHE A 88 -3.09 -8.80 -1.10
N ALA A 89 -3.79 -7.69 -0.90
CA ALA A 89 -4.73 -7.15 -1.87
C ALA A 89 -4.03 -6.79 -3.20
N ARG A 90 -2.82 -6.21 -3.15
CA ARG A 90 -2.00 -5.91 -4.32
C ARG A 90 -1.53 -7.16 -5.05
N HIS A 91 -1.19 -8.22 -4.32
CA HIS A 91 -0.87 -9.51 -4.91
C HIS A 91 -2.05 -10.09 -5.69
N LYS A 92 -3.26 -10.07 -5.10
CA LYS A 92 -4.50 -10.48 -5.76
C LYS A 92 -4.83 -9.60 -6.97
N TYR A 93 -4.71 -8.29 -6.83
CA TYR A 93 -4.93 -7.33 -7.91
C TYR A 93 -4.04 -7.64 -9.11
N PHE A 94 -2.73 -7.82 -8.87
CA PHE A 94 -1.76 -8.04 -9.93
C PHE A 94 -2.05 -9.31 -10.73
N HIS A 95 -2.17 -10.45 -10.04
CA HIS A 95 -2.38 -11.74 -10.70
C HIS A 95 -3.76 -11.82 -11.35
N GLY A 96 -4.79 -11.34 -10.66
CA GLY A 96 -6.15 -11.28 -11.22
C GLY A 96 -6.22 -10.40 -12.47
N TYR A 97 -5.47 -9.30 -12.52
CA TYR A 97 -5.43 -8.45 -13.71
C TYR A 97 -4.63 -9.09 -14.85
N ALA A 98 -3.49 -9.72 -14.56
CA ALA A 98 -2.71 -10.44 -15.58
C ALA A 98 -3.57 -11.49 -16.29
N GLU A 99 -4.39 -12.24 -15.54
CA GLU A 99 -5.34 -13.22 -16.06
C GLU A 99 -6.46 -12.56 -16.88
N SER A 100 -7.19 -11.59 -16.30
CA SER A 100 -8.32 -10.94 -16.98
C SER A 100 -8.59 -9.52 -16.50
N VAL A 101 -9.25 -8.71 -17.32
CA VAL A 101 -9.63 -7.34 -16.94
C VAL A 101 -10.56 -7.32 -15.72
N LYS A 102 -11.49 -8.28 -15.61
CA LYS A 102 -12.43 -8.37 -14.48
C LYS A 102 -11.76 -8.91 -13.20
N GLY A 103 -10.77 -9.79 -13.34
CA GLY A 103 -10.06 -10.39 -12.20
C GLY A 103 -9.33 -9.38 -11.31
N ARG A 104 -9.03 -8.18 -11.83
CA ARG A 104 -8.39 -7.10 -11.05
C ARG A 104 -9.28 -6.51 -9.96
N LEU A 105 -10.60 -6.57 -10.12
CA LEU A 105 -11.53 -5.72 -9.36
C LEU A 105 -11.49 -6.01 -7.86
N THR A 106 -11.54 -7.29 -7.47
CA THR A 106 -11.55 -7.68 -6.05
C THR A 106 -10.30 -7.18 -5.33
N GLY A 107 -9.10 -7.43 -5.88
CA GLY A 107 -7.86 -6.94 -5.31
C GLY A 107 -7.79 -5.40 -5.27
N PHE A 108 -8.28 -4.74 -6.32
CA PHE A 108 -8.32 -3.28 -6.40
C PHE A 108 -9.15 -2.65 -5.27
N TYR A 109 -10.38 -3.12 -5.06
CA TYR A 109 -11.26 -2.57 -4.02
C TYR A 109 -10.73 -2.83 -2.62
N TRP A 110 -10.18 -4.03 -2.37
CA TRP A 110 -9.53 -4.31 -1.09
C TRP A 110 -8.33 -3.39 -0.84
N SER A 111 -7.48 -3.15 -1.84
CA SER A 111 -6.38 -2.19 -1.73
C SER A 111 -6.88 -0.78 -1.41
N LEU A 112 -7.96 -0.34 -2.06
CA LEU A 112 -8.54 0.99 -1.86
C LEU A 112 -9.10 1.17 -0.44
N VAL A 113 -9.85 0.18 0.06
CA VAL A 113 -10.37 0.20 1.44
C VAL A 113 -9.23 0.32 2.45
N VAL A 114 -8.18 -0.48 2.30
CA VAL A 114 -7.03 -0.43 3.21
C VAL A 114 -6.33 0.93 3.17
N LEU A 115 -6.15 1.53 1.99
CA LEU A 115 -5.58 2.88 1.85
C LEU A 115 -6.44 3.93 2.56
N ILE A 116 -7.76 3.90 2.35
CA ILE A 116 -8.69 4.84 3.01
C ILE A 116 -8.62 4.70 4.54
N VAL A 117 -8.52 3.47 5.04
CA VAL A 117 -8.38 3.23 6.49
C VAL A 117 -7.06 3.78 7.00
N LEU A 118 -5.93 3.50 6.35
CA LEU A 118 -4.62 4.05 6.76
C LEU A 118 -4.64 5.59 6.73
N LEU A 119 -5.18 6.20 5.68
CA LEU A 119 -5.33 7.66 5.58
C LEU A 119 -6.17 8.22 6.73
N ALA A 120 -7.30 7.59 7.05
CA ALA A 120 -8.17 8.02 8.14
C ALA A 120 -7.47 7.92 9.50
N LEU A 121 -6.75 6.84 9.76
CA LEU A 121 -5.97 6.66 10.99
C LEU A 121 -4.83 7.68 11.10
N GLY A 122 -4.09 7.90 10.01
CA GLY A 122 -3.03 8.90 9.96
C GLY A 122 -3.56 10.31 10.21
N THR A 123 -4.68 10.67 9.58
CA THR A 123 -5.35 11.97 9.77
C THR A 123 -5.81 12.14 11.21
N ALA A 124 -6.45 11.12 11.79
CA ALA A 124 -6.91 11.15 13.18
C ALA A 124 -5.74 11.28 14.16
N GLY A 125 -4.63 10.58 13.90
CA GLY A 125 -3.39 10.69 14.67
C GLY A 125 -2.82 12.10 14.65
N ILE A 126 -2.62 12.68 13.46
CA ILE A 126 -2.14 14.06 13.30
C ILE A 126 -3.06 15.05 14.00
N ALA A 127 -4.38 14.94 13.80
CA ALA A 127 -5.35 15.83 14.43
C ALA A 127 -5.25 15.76 15.97
N ASN A 128 -5.18 14.56 16.55
CA ASN A 128 -5.03 14.43 18.00
C ASN A 128 -3.70 14.98 18.52
N SER A 129 -2.59 14.78 17.80
CA SER A 129 -1.30 15.38 18.13
C SER A 129 -1.34 16.91 18.08
N PHE A 130 -1.94 17.48 17.04
CA PHE A 130 -2.10 18.93 16.89
C PHE A 130 -2.95 19.54 18.02
N LEU A 131 -4.06 18.90 18.38
CA LEU A 131 -4.92 19.38 19.48
C LEU A 131 -4.22 19.31 20.84
N ASP A 132 -3.40 18.27 21.09
CA ASP A 132 -2.62 18.14 22.33
C ASP A 132 -1.51 19.20 22.40
N GLU A 133 -0.81 19.45 21.28
CA GLU A 133 0.34 20.37 21.25
C GLU A 133 -0.05 21.85 21.26
N TYR A 134 -1.09 22.25 20.53
CA TYR A 134 -1.42 23.67 20.33
C TYR A 134 -2.63 24.16 21.13
N LEU A 135 -3.50 23.26 21.61
CA LEU A 135 -4.75 23.64 22.29
C LEU A 135 -4.85 23.04 23.71
N ASP A 136 -3.82 22.35 24.20
CA ASP A 136 -3.82 21.59 25.46
C ASP A 136 -5.05 20.66 25.59
N PHE A 137 -5.60 20.22 24.46
CA PHE A 137 -6.85 19.46 24.39
C PHE A 137 -6.58 18.08 23.81
N SER A 138 -6.29 17.11 24.67
CA SER A 138 -6.14 15.72 24.24
C SER A 138 -7.45 14.94 24.32
N VAL A 139 -8.01 14.61 23.15
CA VAL A 139 -9.16 13.70 23.03
C VAL A 139 -8.80 12.31 23.56
N ALA A 140 -7.61 11.81 23.22
CA ALA A 140 -7.13 10.50 23.65
C ALA A 140 -6.95 10.37 25.17
N LYS A 141 -6.40 11.40 25.85
CA LYS A 141 -6.24 11.39 27.32
C LYS A 141 -7.59 11.44 28.04
N LYS A 142 -8.58 12.17 27.49
CA LYS A 142 -9.94 12.22 28.06
C LYS A 142 -10.69 10.91 27.91
N LEU A 143 -10.62 10.27 26.74
CA LEU A 143 -11.21 8.94 26.52
C LEU A 143 -10.64 7.89 27.48
N ARG A 144 -9.32 7.91 27.70
CA ARG A 144 -8.65 7.01 28.66
C ARG A 144 -8.97 7.29 30.13
N LYS A 145 -9.52 8.45 30.48
CA LYS A 145 -9.99 8.77 31.84
C LYS A 145 -11.45 8.36 32.07
N LEU A 146 -12.21 8.13 31.01
CA LEU A 146 -13.64 7.77 31.06
C LEU A 146 -13.86 6.25 31.04
N LEU A 147 -12.88 5.50 30.55
CA LEU A 147 -12.80 4.03 30.60
C LEU A 147 -12.00 3.59 31.83
#